data_AF-A0A2A6FKR7-F1
#
_entry.id   AF-A0A2A6FKR7-F1
#
_cell.length_a   1.000
_cell.length_b   1.000
_cell.length_c   1.000
_cell.angle_alpha   90.00
_cell.angle_beta   90.00
_cell.angle_gamma   90.00
#
_symmetry.space_group_name_H-M   'P 1'
#
loop_
_entity.id
_entity.type
_entity.pdbx_description
1 polymer ?
#
loop_
_entity_poly.entity_id
_entity_poly.type
_entity_poly.pdbx_seq_one_letter_code
_entity_poly.pdbx_strand_id
1 'polypeptide(L)'
;MIGNDADWPDWQDEKSYRYTRYLTRRGWAWEFLRRNPAFQRDLRRALEQAEIAERRFEVEVVRSLLDLTRWGLLFRKLLEA
;
A
#
# COMPACT_ATOMS: atom_id res chain seq x y z
N MET A 1 -0.57 8.51 -22.03
CA MET A 1 -1.52 7.88 -21.09
C MET A 1 -1.17 6.40 -21.03
N ILE A 2 -0.51 5.94 -19.97
CA ILE A 2 -0.39 4.51 -19.67
C ILE A 2 -0.45 4.41 -18.13
N GLY A 3 -1.66 4.49 -17.59
CA GLY A 3 -2.00 3.88 -16.32
C GLY A 3 -2.85 2.67 -16.69
N ASN A 4 -2.48 1.50 -16.21
CA ASN A 4 -3.25 0.28 -16.47
C ASN A 4 -4.60 0.45 -15.75
N ASP A 5 -5.65 0.84 -16.48
CA ASP A 5 -7.02 1.03 -15.95
C ASP A 5 -7.65 -0.28 -15.42
N ALA A 6 -6.90 -1.39 -15.44
CA ALA A 6 -7.35 -2.74 -15.11
C ALA A 6 -7.38 -3.09 -13.59
N ASP A 7 -6.84 -2.26 -12.69
CA ASP A 7 -6.76 -2.59 -11.24
C ASP A 7 -7.77 -1.86 -10.36
N TRP A 8 -8.64 -1.02 -10.94
CA TRP A 8 -9.64 -0.28 -10.16
C TRP A 8 -10.94 -1.07 -10.07
N PRO A 9 -11.51 -1.25 -8.86
CA PRO A 9 -12.84 -1.82 -8.73
C PRO A 9 -13.83 -0.93 -9.49
N ASP A 10 -14.73 -1.54 -10.27
CA ASP A 10 -15.73 -0.81 -11.06
C ASP A 10 -16.55 0.08 -10.12
N TRP A 11 -16.42 1.39 -10.29
CA TRP A 11 -17.07 2.38 -9.44
C TRP A 11 -18.58 2.43 -9.64
N GLN A 12 -19.09 1.90 -10.77
CA GLN A 12 -20.52 1.80 -11.05
C GLN A 12 -21.14 0.54 -10.44
N ASP A 13 -20.32 -0.48 -10.14
CA ASP A 13 -20.77 -1.68 -9.46
C ASP A 13 -20.65 -1.53 -7.93
N GLU A 14 -21.81 -1.37 -7.27
CA GLU A 14 -21.86 -1.32 -5.81
C GLU A 14 -21.22 -2.55 -5.15
N LYS A 15 -21.31 -3.74 -5.78
CA LYS A 15 -20.74 -4.98 -5.21
C LYS A 15 -19.24 -4.88 -5.07
N SER A 16 -18.57 -4.17 -5.99
CA SER A 16 -17.13 -3.91 -5.97
C SER A 16 -16.67 -3.10 -4.76
N TYR A 17 -17.57 -2.41 -4.06
CA TYR A 17 -17.28 -1.63 -2.86
C TYR A 17 -17.99 -2.14 -1.59
N ARG A 18 -18.67 -3.29 -1.62
CA ARG A 18 -19.38 -3.83 -0.43
C ARG A 18 -18.51 -3.94 0.82
N TYR A 19 -17.23 -4.27 0.67
CA TYR A 19 -16.28 -4.38 1.78
C TYR A 19 -16.07 -3.04 2.52
N THR A 20 -16.26 -1.90 1.83
CA THR A 20 -16.04 -0.57 2.41
C THR A 20 -16.98 -0.26 3.57
N ARG A 21 -18.15 -0.90 3.61
CA ARG A 21 -19.13 -0.80 4.71
C ARG A 21 -18.57 -1.23 6.06
N TYR A 22 -17.51 -2.04 6.06
CA TYR A 22 -16.89 -2.59 7.26
C TYR A 22 -15.55 -1.93 7.59
N LEU A 23 -15.15 -0.90 6.85
CA LEU A 23 -13.88 -0.23 7.11
C LEU A 23 -13.96 0.64 8.36
N THR A 24 -12.97 0.45 9.23
CA THR A 24 -12.68 1.39 10.30
C THR A 24 -12.15 2.70 9.73
N ARG A 25 -12.01 3.74 10.56
CA ARG A 25 -11.36 5.00 10.16
C ARG A 25 -9.95 4.78 9.59
N ARG A 26 -9.18 3.83 10.15
CA ARG A 26 -7.86 3.47 9.61
C ARG A 26 -7.96 2.76 8.27
N GLY A 27 -8.99 1.92 8.09
CA GLY A 27 -9.29 1.29 6.81
C GLY A 27 -9.57 2.32 5.72
N TRP A 28 -10.41 3.33 6.01
CA TRP A 28 -10.64 4.44 5.09
C TRP A 28 -9.38 5.26 4.79
N ALA A 29 -8.57 5.56 5.80
CA ALA A 29 -7.30 6.26 5.61
C ALA A 29 -6.38 5.49 4.65
N TRP A 30 -6.31 4.16 4.78
CA TRP A 30 -5.56 3.31 3.87
C TRP A 30 -6.14 3.31 2.45
N GLU A 31 -7.46 3.24 2.29
CA GLU A 31 -8.12 3.28 0.98
C GLU A 31 -7.82 4.58 0.22
N PHE A 32 -7.82 5.72 0.90
CA PHE A 32 -7.45 7.00 0.29
C PHE A 32 -5.96 7.08 -0.02
N LEU A 33 -5.10 6.61 0.89
CA LEU A 33 -3.67 6.65 0.71
C LEU A 33 -3.22 5.81 -0.48
N ARG A 34 -3.64 4.54 -0.57
CA ARG A 34 -3.22 3.61 -1.63
C ARG A 34 -3.65 4.06 -3.04
N ARG A 35 -4.61 4.98 -3.12
CA ARG A 35 -5.15 5.59 -4.36
C ARG A 35 -4.50 6.92 -4.72
N ASN A 36 -3.69 7.50 -3.83
CA ASN A 36 -3.02 8.76 -4.08
C ASN A 36 -1.85 8.55 -5.07
N PRO A 37 -1.83 9.22 -6.24
CA PRO A 37 -0.79 9.02 -7.24
C PRO A 37 0.63 9.37 -6.76
N ALA A 38 0.77 10.37 -5.89
CA ALA A 38 2.05 10.74 -5.32
C ALA A 38 2.55 9.66 -4.36
N PHE A 39 1.67 9.09 -3.53
CA PHE A 39 2.00 7.94 -2.69
C PHE A 39 2.39 6.73 -3.53
N GLN A 40 1.63 6.40 -4.57
CA GLN A 40 1.93 5.26 -5.46
C GLN A 40 3.30 5.38 -6.12
N ARG A 41 3.71 6.60 -6.52
CA ARG A 41 5.05 6.85 -7.07
C ARG A 41 6.14 6.63 -6.02
N ASP A 42 5.97 7.14 -4.81
CA ASP A 42 6.94 6.95 -3.74
C ASP A 42 7.03 5.48 -3.32
N LEU A 43 5.89 4.81 -3.20
CA LEU A 43 5.81 3.39 -2.87
C LEU A 43 6.52 2.53 -3.91
N ARG A 44 6.30 2.81 -5.21
CA ARG A 44 7.00 2.10 -6.30
C ARG A 44 8.51 2.24 -6.17
N ARG A 45 9.00 3.46 -5.97
CA ARG A 45 10.43 3.73 -5.77
C ARG A 45 10.98 2.99 -4.54
N ALA A 46 10.20 2.93 -3.45
CA ALA A 46 10.59 2.23 -2.24
C ALA A 46 10.67 0.71 -2.44
N LEU A 47 9.76 0.13 -3.22
CA LEU A 47 9.74 -1.28 -3.57
C LEU A 47 10.84 -1.67 -4.56
N GLU A 48 11.16 -0.82 -5.54
CA GLU A 48 12.30 -1.03 -6.46
C GLU A 48 13.65 -1.12 -5.73
N GLN A 49 13.77 -0.45 -4.60
CA GLN A 49 14.98 -0.43 -3.76
C GLN A 49 14.88 -1.37 -2.55
N ALA A 50 13.80 -2.14 -2.44
CA ALA A 50 13.57 -2.98 -1.29
C ALA A 50 14.20 -4.37 -1.47
N GLU A 51 14.68 -4.93 -0.37
CA GLU A 51 15.14 -6.31 -0.28
C GLU A 51 14.07 -7.16 0.40
N ILE A 52 13.85 -8.37 -0.11
CA ILE A 52 12.97 -9.35 0.53
C ILE A 52 13.72 -9.87 1.77
N ALA A 53 13.26 -9.45 2.95
CA ALA A 53 13.85 -9.87 4.22
C ALA A 53 13.33 -11.22 4.68
N GLU A 54 12.06 -11.49 4.44
CA GLU A 54 11.41 -12.74 4.83
C GLU A 54 10.21 -13.02 3.94
N ARG A 55 10.01 -14.28 3.59
CA ARG A 55 8.79 -14.76 2.93
C ARG A 55 8.18 -15.85 3.81
N ARG A 56 6.99 -15.58 4.36
CA ARG A 56 6.21 -16.56 5.13
C ARG A 56 4.82 -16.67 4.54
N PHE A 57 4.47 -17.87 4.09
CA PHE A 57 3.19 -18.13 3.42
C PHE A 57 2.98 -17.15 2.25
N GLU A 58 1.83 -16.46 2.23
CA GLU A 58 1.44 -15.45 1.24
C GLU A 58 1.92 -14.04 1.59
N VAL A 59 2.75 -13.89 2.63
CA VAL A 59 3.24 -12.58 3.11
C VAL A 59 4.74 -12.44 2.85
N GLU A 60 5.10 -11.37 2.15
CA GLU A 60 6.47 -10.94 1.94
C GLU A 60 6.76 -9.71 2.82
N VAL A 61 7.79 -9.82 3.66
CA VAL A 61 8.32 -8.70 4.44
C VAL A 61 9.51 -8.13 3.70
N VAL A 62 9.39 -6.86 3.33
CA VAL A 62 10.43 -6.14 2.60
C VAL A 62 11.13 -5.12 3.52
N ARG A 63 12.43 -4.96 3.32
CA ARG A 63 13.23 -3.87 3.92
C ARG A 63 13.43 -2.82 2.85
N SER A 64 13.00 -1.59 3.12
CA SER A 64 13.27 -0.45 2.24
C SER A 64 14.07 0.60 3.00
N LEU A 65 15.02 1.23 2.32
CA LEU A 65 15.78 2.36 2.85
C LEU A 65 15.02 3.68 2.71
N LEU A 66 13.92 3.71 1.94
CA LEU A 66 13.10 4.92 1.77
C LEU A 66 12.08 5.05 2.89
N ASP A 67 12.08 6.21 3.53
CA ASP A 67 11.15 6.56 4.58
C ASP A 67 9.81 7.05 4.01
N LEU A 68 8.77 6.24 4.21
CA LEU A 68 7.39 6.57 3.83
C LEU A 68 6.55 7.06 5.02
N THR A 69 7.13 7.28 6.21
CA THR A 69 6.40 7.72 7.42
C THR A 69 5.70 9.07 7.22
N ARG A 70 6.17 9.92 6.29
CA ARG A 70 5.50 11.16 5.88
C ARG A 70 4.05 10.97 5.44
N TRP A 71 3.69 9.77 5.00
CA TRP A 71 2.34 9.38 4.59
C TRP A 71 1.47 8.89 5.76
N GLY A 72 1.97 8.95 7.00
CA GLY A 72 1.27 8.45 8.19
C GLY A 72 1.37 6.93 8.36
N LEU A 73 2.25 6.27 7.62
CA LEU A 73 2.51 4.84 7.75
C LEU A 73 3.41 4.55 8.94
N LEU A 74 3.09 3.46 9.65
CA LEU A 74 3.90 2.94 10.74
C LEU A 74 4.66 1.72 10.24
N PHE A 75 5.98 1.74 10.40
CA PHE A 75 6.86 0.63 10.05
C PHE A 75 7.40 0.00 11.32
N ARG A 76 7.53 -1.33 11.32
CA ARG A 76 8.29 -2.01 12.36
C ARG A 76 9.77 -1.69 12.12
N LYS A 77 10.38 -0.90 13.00
CA LYS A 77 11.83 -0.72 13.01
C LYS A 77 12.48 -2.06 13.36
N LEU A 78 13.35 -2.55 12.49
CA LEU A 78 14.26 -3.62 12.85
C LEU A 78 15.40 -2.96 13.63
N LEU A 79 15.54 -3.32 14.90
CA LEU A 79 16.73 -2.95 15.67
C LEU A 79 17.86 -3.87 15.18
N GLU A 80 18.95 -3.28 14.69
CA GLU A 80 20.17 -4.02 14.43
C GLU A 80 20.72 -4.54 15.77
N ALA A 81 21.17 -5.80 15.78
CA ALA A 81 21.72 -6.49 16.95
C ALA A 81 23.20 -6.20 17.12
#